data_AF-A0A1Q9JPY8-F1
#
_entry.id   AF-A0A1Q9JPY8-F1
#
_cell.length_a   1.000
_cell.length_b   1.000
_cell.length_c   1.000
_cell.angle_alpha   90.00
_cell.angle_beta   90.00
_cell.angle_gamma   90.00
#
_symmetry.space_group_name_H-M   'P 1'
#
loop_
_entity.id
_entity.type
_entity.pdbx_description
1 polymer ?
#
loop_
_entity_poly.entity_id
_entity_poly.type
_entity_poly.pdbx_seq_one_letter_code
_entity_poly.pdbx_strand_id
1 'polypeptide(L)'
;MRKEIYRISPDEELTDAKLSRFIARHAAESTFRYKQLQDAYETDFPIFHEKPKPEWKPDNRIAVNFAKYIVDTMNGYFIGNPIKITVDDGEETIEKYIEFLDQYNDQDDNNAELSKICSIYGKGYEMYYNDEEGNVGIIYLNPTEAFMIYDDSVLKRERYFVRLYRDEDNVLHGSVSDQEKVRWFTIKGKIVWNEQEQLHYFNGVPATEYRENKECQGIFEPVMSMINAYNKAISEKANDVDYFADAYLKIIGTLLDEDELKHIRSDRVINFDGDAENLMIDFLQKPDGDVTQEHLIDRLEKLIFQIAMVANISDENFGTSSGIAMSYKLQAMNNLRKTKERKFTSGMNRRYKLIFSNPGNAMKKDDWVKLHYKFTPNVPANLLEESQIAQNLSGVVSQETQLGVLSVVDNPKTEIERIDKEEEKPRDVVMQQMFGDKTDEQ
;
A
#
# COMPACT_ATOMS: atom_id res chain seq x y z
N MET A 1 -22.21 -3.75 -7.63
CA MET A 1 -21.95 -3.59 -6.18
C MET A 1 -21.66 -4.95 -5.57
N ARG A 2 -20.40 -5.24 -5.20
CA ARG A 2 -20.10 -6.42 -4.39
C ARG A 2 -20.78 -6.22 -3.02
N LYS A 3 -21.87 -6.94 -2.78
CA LYS A 3 -22.71 -6.84 -1.56
C LYS A 3 -21.83 -7.09 -0.34
N GLU A 4 -21.93 -6.24 0.68
CA GLU A 4 -21.26 -6.44 1.97
C GLU A 4 -21.59 -7.85 2.51
N ILE A 5 -20.56 -8.71 2.57
CA ILE A 5 -20.69 -10.17 2.59
C ILE A 5 -21.03 -10.71 3.99
N TYR A 6 -20.72 -9.94 5.03
CA TYR A 6 -20.79 -10.33 6.45
C TYR A 6 -21.75 -9.40 7.20
N ARG A 7 -23.03 -9.77 7.24
CA ARG A 7 -24.08 -8.98 7.91
C ARG A 7 -25.02 -9.85 8.75
N ILE A 8 -25.45 -9.32 9.88
CA ILE A 8 -26.42 -9.92 10.81
C ILE A 8 -27.51 -8.91 11.19
N SER A 9 -28.71 -9.37 11.53
CA SER A 9 -29.75 -8.47 12.04
C SER A 9 -29.32 -7.91 13.41
N PRO A 10 -29.71 -6.67 13.79
CA PRO A 10 -29.32 -6.07 15.07
C PRO A 10 -29.72 -6.90 16.31
N ASP A 11 -30.85 -7.61 16.21
CA ASP A 11 -31.42 -8.40 17.30
C ASP A 11 -30.99 -9.89 17.25
N GLU A 12 -30.22 -10.28 16.24
CA GLU A 12 -29.80 -11.67 16.03
C GLU A 12 -28.40 -11.91 16.60
N GLU A 13 -28.26 -12.98 17.37
CA GLU A 13 -26.96 -13.47 17.85
C GLU A 13 -26.25 -14.34 16.81
N LEU A 14 -24.92 -14.35 16.86
CA LEU A 14 -24.11 -15.18 15.97
C LEU A 14 -24.19 -16.66 16.36
N THR A 15 -24.94 -17.44 15.56
CA THR A 15 -25.02 -18.90 15.70
C THR A 15 -23.87 -19.62 14.99
N ASP A 16 -23.54 -20.84 15.42
CA ASP A 16 -22.50 -21.69 14.80
C ASP A 16 -22.74 -21.93 13.30
N ALA A 17 -24.00 -22.13 12.91
CA ALA A 17 -24.37 -22.30 11.50
C ALA A 17 -24.08 -21.04 10.67
N LYS A 18 -24.34 -19.86 11.24
CA LYS A 18 -24.10 -18.57 10.58
C LYS A 18 -22.62 -18.23 10.52
N LEU A 19 -21.88 -18.48 11.61
CA LEU A 19 -20.43 -18.36 11.66
C LEU A 19 -19.77 -19.27 10.63
N SER A 20 -20.16 -20.55 10.57
CA SER A 20 -19.66 -21.51 9.56
C SER A 20 -19.89 -21.01 8.13
N ARG A 21 -21.07 -20.42 7.85
CA ARG A 21 -21.38 -19.81 6.56
C ARG A 21 -20.48 -18.61 6.24
N PHE A 22 -20.18 -17.76 7.22
CA PHE A 22 -19.28 -16.62 7.02
C PHE A 22 -17.83 -17.07 6.80
N ILE A 23 -17.35 -18.06 7.55
CA ILE A 23 -16.02 -18.65 7.36
C ILE A 23 -15.89 -19.25 5.96
N ALA A 24 -16.90 -20.00 5.48
CA ALA A 24 -16.88 -20.55 4.12
C ALA A 24 -16.85 -19.46 3.03
N ARG A 25 -17.58 -18.35 3.22
CA ARG A 25 -17.54 -17.20 2.32
C ARG A 25 -16.19 -16.50 2.32
N HIS A 26 -15.60 -16.34 3.50
CA HIS A 26 -14.29 -15.74 3.68
C HIS A 26 -13.18 -16.59 3.05
N ALA A 27 -13.25 -17.91 3.18
CA ALA A 27 -12.36 -18.83 2.49
C ALA A 27 -12.47 -18.72 0.95
N ALA A 28 -13.69 -18.56 0.42
CA ALA A 28 -13.91 -18.33 -1.01
C ALA A 28 -13.35 -16.97 -1.47
N GLU A 29 -13.60 -15.88 -0.72
CA GLU A 29 -13.04 -14.56 -1.02
C GLU A 29 -11.51 -14.59 -0.99
N SER A 30 -10.93 -15.25 0.00
CA SER A 30 -9.48 -15.40 0.13
C SER A 30 -8.88 -16.16 -1.05
N THR A 31 -9.53 -17.24 -1.50
CA THR A 31 -9.03 -18.07 -2.61
C THR A 31 -9.20 -17.41 -3.97
N PHE A 32 -10.37 -16.84 -4.26
CA PHE A 32 -10.69 -16.36 -5.60
C PHE A 32 -10.32 -14.90 -5.86
N ARG A 33 -10.11 -14.12 -4.79
CA ARG A 33 -9.80 -12.69 -4.90
C ARG A 33 -8.48 -12.35 -4.25
N TYR A 34 -8.34 -12.54 -2.93
CA TYR A 34 -7.15 -12.06 -2.22
C TYR A 34 -5.89 -12.74 -2.70
N LYS A 35 -5.93 -14.05 -2.98
CA LYS A 35 -4.80 -14.77 -3.57
C LYS A 35 -4.31 -14.12 -4.87
N GLN A 36 -5.20 -13.79 -5.81
CA GLN A 36 -4.79 -13.15 -7.07
C GLN A 36 -4.15 -11.78 -6.86
N LEU A 37 -4.59 -11.03 -5.84
CA LEU A 37 -4.02 -9.72 -5.50
C LEU A 37 -2.64 -9.87 -4.86
N GLN A 38 -2.48 -10.87 -3.99
CA GLN A 38 -1.21 -11.21 -3.37
C GLN A 38 -0.20 -11.69 -4.42
N ASP A 39 -0.58 -12.68 -5.22
CA ASP A 39 0.25 -13.25 -6.29
C ASP A 39 0.76 -12.12 -7.21
N ALA A 40 -0.12 -11.22 -7.67
CA ALA A 40 0.27 -10.10 -8.50
C ALA A 40 1.25 -9.13 -7.80
N TYR A 41 1.03 -8.81 -6.52
CA TYR A 41 1.96 -7.96 -5.75
C TYR A 41 3.33 -8.62 -5.59
N GLU A 42 3.36 -9.94 -5.39
CA GLU A 42 4.58 -10.76 -5.21
C GLU A 42 5.27 -11.14 -6.53
N THR A 43 4.80 -10.60 -7.67
CA THR A 43 5.32 -10.90 -9.02
C THR A 43 4.97 -12.30 -9.52
N ASP A 44 3.99 -12.97 -8.93
CA ASP A 44 3.46 -14.22 -9.48
C ASP A 44 2.27 -13.93 -10.41
N PHE A 45 2.53 -13.92 -11.71
CA PHE A 45 1.53 -13.62 -12.74
C PHE A 45 1.10 -14.87 -13.52
N PRO A 46 -0.13 -14.88 -14.09
CA PRO A 46 -0.63 -16.01 -14.87
C PRO A 46 0.29 -16.48 -16.00
N ILE A 47 1.09 -15.58 -16.58
CA ILE A 47 2.05 -15.89 -17.65
C ILE A 47 3.07 -16.96 -17.25
N PHE A 48 3.46 -17.01 -15.97
CA PHE A 48 4.41 -18.01 -15.47
C PHE A 48 3.79 -19.41 -15.37
N HIS A 49 2.46 -19.48 -15.26
CA HIS A 49 1.70 -20.73 -15.10
C HIS A 49 1.05 -21.22 -16.40
N GLU A 50 1.28 -20.54 -17.52
CA GLU A 50 0.80 -20.99 -18.82
C GLU A 50 1.48 -22.30 -19.25
N LYS A 51 0.79 -23.10 -20.07
CA LYS A 51 1.35 -24.36 -20.57
C LYS A 51 2.62 -24.07 -21.37
N PRO A 52 3.69 -24.87 -21.19
CA PRO A 52 4.90 -24.75 -22.00
C PRO A 52 4.59 -24.71 -23.50
N LYS A 53 5.26 -23.81 -24.21
CA LYS A 53 5.22 -23.83 -25.68
C LYS A 53 5.97 -25.07 -26.19
N PRO A 54 5.69 -25.53 -27.43
CA PRO A 54 6.44 -26.64 -28.03
C PRO A 54 7.94 -26.36 -28.05
N GLU A 55 8.79 -27.38 -27.90
CA GLU A 55 10.26 -27.24 -27.77
C GLU A 55 10.94 -26.46 -28.92
N TRP A 56 10.33 -26.46 -30.10
CA TRP A 56 10.84 -25.76 -31.29
C TRP A 56 10.43 -24.28 -31.36
N LYS A 57 9.71 -23.76 -30.36
CA LYS A 57 9.33 -22.35 -30.25
C LYS A 57 9.98 -21.71 -29.02
N PRO A 58 10.42 -20.44 -29.12
CA PRO A 58 10.77 -19.66 -27.94
C PRO A 58 9.61 -19.60 -26.93
N ASP A 59 9.93 -19.70 -25.63
CA ASP A 59 8.98 -19.61 -24.50
C ASP A 59 9.46 -18.62 -23.43
N ASN A 60 9.82 -17.42 -23.85
CA ASN A 60 10.06 -16.28 -22.97
C ASN A 60 8.79 -15.93 -22.21
N ARG A 61 8.94 -15.81 -20.89
CA ARG A 61 7.89 -15.38 -19.95
C ARG A 61 8.45 -14.22 -19.14
N ILE A 62 8.02 -13.03 -19.50
CA ILE A 62 8.47 -11.77 -18.90
C ILE A 62 7.26 -11.11 -18.26
N ALA A 63 7.41 -10.72 -17.00
CA ALA A 63 6.40 -9.94 -16.29
C ALA A 63 7.02 -8.65 -15.75
N VAL A 64 6.30 -7.54 -15.94
CA VAL A 64 6.61 -6.25 -15.35
C VAL A 64 5.63 -6.04 -14.19
N ASN A 65 6.16 -5.91 -12.98
CA ASN A 65 5.34 -5.85 -11.78
C ASN A 65 4.79 -4.43 -11.51
N PHE A 66 3.84 -4.02 -12.34
CA PHE A 66 3.09 -2.78 -12.13
C PHE A 66 2.31 -2.79 -10.81
N ALA A 67 1.83 -3.94 -10.34
CA ALA A 67 1.05 -4.03 -9.10
C ALA A 67 1.89 -3.58 -7.90
N LYS A 68 3.10 -4.11 -7.76
CA LYS A 68 4.07 -3.69 -6.73
C LYS A 68 4.46 -2.23 -6.87
N TYR A 69 4.78 -1.78 -8.09
CA TYR A 69 5.14 -0.38 -8.32
C TYR A 69 4.02 0.57 -7.87
N ILE A 70 2.76 0.31 -8.25
CA ILE A 70 1.60 1.14 -7.91
C ILE A 70 1.41 1.19 -6.38
N VAL A 71 1.46 0.04 -5.71
CA VAL A 71 1.29 -0.04 -4.25
C VAL A 71 2.40 0.69 -3.52
N ASP A 72 3.66 0.39 -3.84
CA ASP A 72 4.81 0.92 -3.09
C ASP A 72 4.95 2.43 -3.33
N THR A 73 4.72 2.90 -4.57
CA THR A 73 4.77 4.33 -4.91
C THR A 73 3.66 5.11 -4.19
N MET A 74 2.42 4.61 -4.20
CA MET A 74 1.32 5.28 -3.52
C MET A 74 1.47 5.22 -1.99
N ASN A 75 1.95 4.10 -1.44
CA ASN A 75 2.18 3.96 0.00
C ASN A 75 3.29 4.90 0.47
N GLY A 76 4.42 4.93 -0.26
CA GLY A 76 5.50 5.87 0.01
C GLY A 76 5.02 7.32 -0.07
N TYR A 77 4.20 7.66 -1.06
CA TYR A 77 3.62 9.01 -1.19
C TYR A 77 2.66 9.38 -0.06
N PHE A 78 1.84 8.43 0.42
CA PHE A 78 0.81 8.69 1.43
C PHE A 78 1.34 8.68 2.86
N ILE A 79 2.09 7.65 3.22
CA ILE A 79 2.53 7.35 4.60
C ILE A 79 4.03 7.06 4.70
N GLY A 80 4.81 7.47 3.70
CA GLY A 80 6.28 7.42 3.79
C GLY A 80 6.84 8.32 4.90
N ASN A 81 6.11 9.39 5.24
CA ASN A 81 6.34 10.13 6.47
C ASN A 81 5.34 9.63 7.53
N PRO A 82 5.79 9.37 8.78
CA PRO A 82 4.91 9.02 9.90
C PRO A 82 3.73 9.98 10.08
N ILE A 83 2.60 9.42 10.53
CA ILE A 83 1.40 10.22 10.84
C ILE A 83 1.68 10.99 12.12
N LYS A 84 1.64 12.32 12.05
CA LYS A 84 1.80 13.15 13.25
C LYS A 84 0.46 13.29 13.95
N ILE A 85 0.43 13.00 15.25
CA ILE A 85 -0.76 13.14 16.09
C ILE A 85 -0.53 14.33 17.01
N THR A 86 -1.38 15.34 16.89
CA THR A 86 -1.36 16.52 17.77
C THR A 86 -2.58 16.50 18.66
N VAL A 87 -2.39 16.84 19.93
CA VAL A 87 -3.45 16.95 20.93
C VAL A 87 -3.80 18.43 21.16
N ASP A 88 -5.04 18.71 21.53
CA ASP A 88 -5.46 20.03 22.02
C ASP A 88 -4.54 20.55 23.14
N ASP A 89 -4.33 21.87 23.18
CA ASP A 89 -3.41 22.50 24.11
C ASP A 89 -3.80 22.28 25.59
N GLY A 90 -2.82 22.01 26.45
CA GLY A 90 -3.00 21.82 27.89
C GLY A 90 -3.31 20.39 28.33
N GLU A 91 -3.28 19.42 27.41
CA GLU A 91 -3.63 18.01 27.65
C GLU A 91 -2.40 17.09 27.72
N GLU A 92 -1.39 17.45 28.51
CA GLU A 92 -0.09 16.74 28.59
C GLU A 92 -0.21 15.25 28.93
N THR A 93 -1.26 14.84 29.66
CA THR A 93 -1.44 13.43 30.03
C THR A 93 -1.84 12.59 28.82
N ILE A 94 -2.63 13.16 27.91
CA ILE A 94 -3.04 12.52 26.66
C ILE A 94 -1.83 12.41 25.73
N GLU A 95 -1.06 13.49 25.60
CA GLU A 95 0.14 13.54 24.76
C GLU A 95 1.16 12.47 25.17
N LYS A 96 1.52 12.40 26.46
CA LYS A 96 2.44 11.38 26.99
C LYS A 96 1.92 9.96 26.81
N TYR A 97 0.61 9.75 26.93
CA TYR A 97 0.03 8.42 26.72
C TYR A 97 0.05 8.00 25.25
N ILE A 98 -0.18 8.91 24.32
CA ILE A 98 -0.09 8.64 22.87
C ILE A 98 1.35 8.34 22.48
N GLU A 99 2.32 9.14 22.94
CA GLU A 99 3.74 8.88 22.70
C GLU A 99 4.15 7.50 23.21
N PHE A 100 3.72 7.13 24.42
CA PHE A 100 3.96 5.79 24.97
C PHE A 100 3.31 4.71 24.10
N LEU A 101 2.04 4.85 23.75
CA LEU A 101 1.30 3.87 22.96
C LEU A 101 1.93 3.68 21.58
N ASP A 102 2.36 4.77 20.95
CA ASP A 102 2.98 4.77 19.63
C ASP A 102 4.34 4.07 19.65
N GLN A 103 5.18 4.35 20.64
CA GLN A 103 6.47 3.67 20.82
C GLN A 103 6.33 2.20 21.24
N TYR A 104 5.41 1.90 22.15
CA TYR A 104 5.20 0.55 22.69
C TYR A 104 4.74 -0.43 21.60
N ASN A 105 3.90 0.04 20.68
CA ASN A 105 3.30 -0.78 19.64
C ASN A 105 3.93 -0.58 18.25
N ASP A 106 5.10 0.07 18.13
CA ASP A 106 5.73 0.38 16.84
C ASP A 106 4.72 0.91 15.80
N GLN A 107 3.98 1.95 16.19
CA GLN A 107 2.79 2.37 15.44
C GLN A 107 3.12 2.89 14.04
N ASP A 108 4.32 3.42 13.81
CA ASP A 108 4.74 3.90 12.50
C ASP A 108 4.83 2.76 11.47
N ASP A 109 5.48 1.65 11.81
CA ASP A 109 5.51 0.45 10.96
C ASP A 109 4.12 -0.15 10.80
N ASN A 110 3.39 -0.32 11.91
CA ASN A 110 2.04 -0.86 11.89
C ASN A 110 1.10 -0.06 10.97
N ASN A 111 1.15 1.27 11.02
CA ASN A 111 0.36 2.14 10.15
C ASN A 111 0.78 1.98 8.67
N ALA A 112 2.08 1.91 8.40
CA ALA A 112 2.63 1.77 7.05
C ALA A 112 2.24 0.42 6.41
N GLU A 113 2.36 -0.67 7.17
CA GLU A 113 1.98 -2.02 6.75
C GLU A 113 0.47 -2.14 6.58
N LEU A 114 -0.34 -1.61 7.51
CA LEU A 114 -1.79 -1.56 7.37
C LEU A 114 -2.23 -0.79 6.12
N SER A 115 -1.55 0.32 5.81
CA SER A 115 -1.79 1.08 4.58
C SER A 115 -1.44 0.30 3.32
N LYS A 116 -0.33 -0.47 3.33
CA LYS A 116 0.05 -1.38 2.25
C LYS A 116 -1.01 -2.49 2.05
N ILE A 117 -1.46 -3.12 3.14
CA ILE A 117 -2.51 -4.13 3.13
C ILE A 117 -3.80 -3.57 2.53
N CYS A 118 -4.19 -2.36 2.92
CA CYS A 118 -5.34 -1.67 2.32
C CYS A 118 -5.14 -1.41 0.82
N SER A 119 -3.95 -0.98 0.39
CA SER A 119 -3.64 -0.79 -1.04
C SER A 119 -3.75 -2.10 -1.83
N ILE A 120 -3.35 -3.23 -1.26
CA ILE A 120 -3.39 -4.54 -1.95
C ILE A 120 -4.81 -5.09 -2.00
N TYR A 121 -5.47 -5.22 -0.85
CA TYR A 121 -6.74 -5.96 -0.74
C TYR A 121 -7.99 -5.06 -0.74
N GLY A 122 -7.79 -3.75 -0.64
CA GLY A 122 -8.85 -2.74 -0.49
C GLY A 122 -9.30 -2.50 0.94
N LYS A 123 -8.83 -3.31 1.90
CA LYS A 123 -9.07 -3.19 3.33
C LYS A 123 -8.04 -3.96 4.14
N GLY A 124 -7.90 -3.59 5.41
CA GLY A 124 -7.13 -4.29 6.43
C GLY A 124 -7.81 -4.12 7.79
N TYR A 125 -7.32 -4.83 8.79
CA TYR A 125 -7.86 -4.71 10.14
C TYR A 125 -6.77 -4.40 11.14
N GLU A 126 -7.16 -3.75 12.23
CA GLU A 126 -6.40 -3.72 13.46
C GLU A 126 -7.18 -4.45 14.54
N MET A 127 -6.47 -5.20 15.36
CA MET A 127 -7.01 -5.84 16.56
C MET A 127 -6.34 -5.25 17.79
N TYR A 128 -7.14 -5.03 18.84
CA TYR A 128 -6.69 -4.49 20.11
C TYR A 128 -6.81 -5.57 21.19
N TYR A 129 -5.80 -5.69 22.04
CA TYR A 129 -5.78 -6.65 23.14
C TYR A 129 -5.06 -6.06 24.35
N ASN A 130 -5.22 -6.70 25.51
CA ASN A 130 -4.39 -6.42 26.67
C ASN A 130 -3.29 -7.47 26.71
N ASP A 131 -2.04 -7.04 26.81
CA ASP A 131 -0.91 -7.94 26.99
C ASP A 131 -0.79 -8.47 28.42
N GLU A 132 0.26 -9.23 28.69
CA GLU A 132 0.54 -9.84 30.00
C GLU A 132 0.84 -8.81 31.09
N GLU A 133 1.30 -7.60 30.72
CA GLU A 133 1.56 -6.49 31.63
C GLU A 133 0.32 -5.61 31.86
N GLY A 134 -0.76 -5.85 31.11
CA GLY A 134 -1.99 -5.09 31.15
C GLY A 134 -1.96 -3.82 30.28
N ASN A 135 -0.94 -3.63 29.44
CA ASN A 135 -0.90 -2.55 28.48
C ASN A 135 -1.71 -2.90 27.22
N VAL A 136 -2.09 -1.86 26.47
CA VAL A 136 -2.87 -2.03 25.24
C VAL A 136 -1.93 -2.38 24.08
N GLY A 137 -2.08 -3.59 23.58
CA GLY A 137 -1.46 -4.09 22.36
C GLY A 137 -2.29 -3.78 21.11
N ILE A 138 -1.60 -3.40 20.03
CA ILE A 138 -2.16 -3.13 18.71
C ILE A 138 -1.44 -4.00 17.68
N ILE A 139 -2.20 -4.73 16.87
CA ILE A 139 -1.65 -5.54 15.78
C ILE A 139 -2.49 -5.37 14.51
N TYR A 140 -1.83 -5.18 13.36
CA TYR A 140 -2.50 -5.24 12.07
C TYR A 140 -2.75 -6.68 11.65
N LEU A 141 -3.83 -6.90 10.90
CA LEU A 141 -4.22 -8.22 10.41
C LEU A 141 -4.58 -8.14 8.93
N ASN A 142 -4.15 -9.15 8.19
CA ASN A 142 -4.53 -9.29 6.80
C ASN A 142 -6.03 -9.66 6.68
N PRO A 143 -6.72 -9.21 5.61
CA PRO A 143 -8.09 -9.61 5.39
C PRO A 143 -8.24 -11.09 4.99
N THR A 144 -7.14 -11.78 4.70
CA THR A 144 -7.07 -13.23 4.46
C THR A 144 -7.19 -14.07 5.73
N GLU A 145 -6.99 -13.47 6.91
CA GLU A 145 -7.03 -14.15 8.21
C GLU A 145 -8.09 -13.57 9.15
N ALA A 146 -8.74 -12.46 8.80
CA ALA A 146 -9.78 -11.87 9.63
C ALA A 146 -10.91 -11.23 8.84
N PHE A 147 -12.08 -11.10 9.47
CA PHE A 147 -13.20 -10.32 8.96
C PHE A 147 -14.09 -9.74 10.05
N MET A 148 -14.65 -8.57 9.76
CA MET A 148 -15.64 -7.90 10.60
C MET A 148 -17.07 -8.25 10.17
N ILE A 149 -17.95 -8.51 11.14
CA ILE A 149 -19.38 -8.72 10.94
C ILE A 149 -20.12 -7.47 11.42
N TYR A 150 -20.90 -6.89 10.52
CA TYR A 150 -21.70 -5.69 10.78
C TYR A 150 -23.17 -6.02 10.98
N ASP A 151 -23.91 -5.16 11.66
CA ASP A 151 -25.36 -5.20 11.57
C ASP A 151 -25.85 -4.75 10.17
N ASP A 152 -27.06 -5.14 9.78
CA ASP A 152 -27.69 -4.74 8.52
C ASP A 152 -28.48 -3.43 8.60
N SER A 153 -28.32 -2.70 9.71
CA SER A 153 -28.93 -1.38 9.90
C SER A 153 -28.30 -0.33 8.99
N VAL A 154 -28.93 0.84 8.91
CA VAL A 154 -28.36 2.01 8.19
C VAL A 154 -27.03 2.44 8.82
N LEU A 155 -26.86 2.24 10.13
CA LEU A 155 -25.67 2.62 10.87
C LEU A 155 -24.51 1.63 10.70
N LYS A 156 -24.79 0.37 10.33
CA LYS A 156 -23.80 -0.69 10.11
C LYS A 156 -22.81 -0.80 11.27
N ARG A 157 -23.33 -1.04 12.48
CA ARG A 157 -22.48 -1.13 13.67
C ARG A 157 -21.71 -2.44 13.66
N GLU A 158 -20.48 -2.42 14.18
CA GLU A 158 -19.67 -3.62 14.37
C GLU A 158 -20.33 -4.51 15.44
N ARG A 159 -20.56 -5.77 15.10
CA ARG A 159 -21.20 -6.75 15.99
C ARG A 159 -20.21 -7.79 16.48
N TYR A 160 -19.40 -8.31 15.58
CA TYR A 160 -18.41 -9.33 15.89
C TYR A 160 -17.16 -9.15 15.02
N PHE A 161 -16.01 -9.48 15.57
CA PHE A 161 -14.76 -9.62 14.83
C PHE A 161 -14.31 -11.07 14.87
N VAL A 162 -13.99 -11.64 13.71
CA VAL A 162 -13.54 -13.03 13.60
C VAL A 162 -12.10 -13.03 13.09
N ARG A 163 -11.20 -13.67 13.84
CA ARG A 163 -9.83 -13.98 13.43
C ARG A 163 -9.69 -15.48 13.23
N LEU A 164 -8.98 -15.89 12.19
CA LEU A 164 -8.72 -17.27 11.79
C LEU A 164 -7.22 -17.45 11.64
N TYR A 165 -6.69 -18.57 12.11
CA TYR A 165 -5.29 -18.92 11.93
C TYR A 165 -5.11 -20.43 11.89
N ARG A 166 -4.02 -20.89 11.29
CA ARG A 166 -3.65 -22.31 11.28
C ARG A 166 -2.47 -22.51 12.24
N ASP A 167 -2.52 -23.59 13.01
CA ASP A 167 -1.38 -24.01 13.83
C ASP A 167 -0.38 -24.84 13.01
N GLU A 168 0.68 -25.30 13.66
CA GLU A 168 1.73 -26.14 13.06
C GLU A 168 1.18 -27.47 12.50
N ASP A 169 0.13 -28.00 13.12
CA ASP A 169 -0.58 -29.22 12.69
C ASP A 169 -1.58 -28.95 11.54
N ASN A 170 -1.61 -27.73 11.00
CA ASN A 170 -2.48 -27.27 9.93
C ASN A 170 -3.98 -27.34 10.29
N VAL A 171 -4.30 -27.30 11.59
CA VAL A 171 -5.66 -27.23 12.12
C VAL A 171 -6.11 -25.77 12.12
N LEU A 172 -7.31 -25.52 11.62
CA LEU A 172 -7.89 -24.18 11.58
C LEU A 172 -8.50 -23.83 12.94
N HIS A 173 -7.94 -22.79 13.56
CA HIS A 173 -8.45 -22.16 14.77
C HIS A 173 -9.07 -20.81 14.44
N GLY A 174 -9.91 -20.33 15.34
CA GLY A 174 -10.40 -18.96 15.26
C GLY A 174 -10.82 -18.41 16.60
N SER A 175 -11.01 -17.09 16.62
CA SER A 175 -11.61 -16.37 17.74
C SER A 175 -12.76 -15.50 17.23
N VAL A 176 -13.77 -15.35 18.07
CA VAL A 176 -14.86 -14.39 17.89
C VAL A 176 -14.84 -13.43 19.06
N SER A 177 -14.65 -12.14 18.76
CA SER A 177 -14.78 -11.05 19.71
C SER A 177 -16.11 -10.34 19.50
N ASP A 178 -16.92 -10.24 20.55
CA ASP A 178 -18.14 -9.42 20.57
C ASP A 178 -17.85 -8.05 21.22
N GLN A 179 -18.84 -7.44 21.88
CA GLN A 179 -18.67 -6.13 22.54
C GLN A 179 -17.98 -6.20 23.90
N GLU A 180 -17.90 -7.39 24.52
CA GLU A 180 -17.39 -7.57 25.89
C GLU A 180 -16.34 -8.68 26.00
N LYS A 181 -16.50 -9.76 25.23
CA LYS A 181 -15.71 -10.99 25.38
C LYS A 181 -15.17 -11.54 24.08
N VAL A 182 -14.10 -12.32 24.24
CA VAL A 182 -13.47 -13.12 23.19
C VAL A 182 -13.70 -14.59 23.51
N ARG A 183 -14.07 -15.35 22.48
CA ARG A 183 -14.29 -16.80 22.54
C ARG A 183 -13.49 -17.49 21.46
N TRP A 184 -12.80 -18.57 21.80
CA TRP A 184 -11.96 -19.32 20.86
C TRP A 184 -12.65 -20.61 20.43
N PHE A 185 -12.36 -21.03 19.20
CA PHE A 185 -12.87 -22.27 18.64
C PHE A 185 -11.86 -22.92 17.71
N THR A 186 -12.02 -24.23 17.52
CA THR A 186 -11.27 -25.01 16.53
C THR A 186 -12.25 -25.65 15.54
N ILE A 187 -11.87 -25.73 14.28
CA ILE A 187 -12.66 -26.37 13.22
C ILE A 187 -12.14 -27.80 12.98
N LYS A 188 -12.89 -28.80 13.46
CA LYS A 188 -12.63 -30.23 13.23
C LYS A 188 -13.85 -30.88 12.56
N GLY A 189 -14.16 -30.45 11.34
CA GLY A 189 -15.41 -30.79 10.62
C GLY A 189 -16.66 -30.07 11.12
N LYS A 190 -16.67 -29.66 12.40
CA LYS A 190 -17.62 -28.74 13.03
C LYS A 190 -16.86 -27.72 13.89
N ILE A 191 -17.52 -26.63 14.25
CA ILE A 191 -17.01 -25.67 15.23
C ILE A 191 -17.04 -26.35 16.61
N VAL A 192 -15.90 -26.36 17.29
CA VAL A 192 -15.76 -26.82 18.67
C VAL A 192 -15.22 -25.65 19.47
N TRP A 193 -16.04 -25.12 20.38
CA TRP A 193 -15.68 -24.00 21.24
C TRP A 193 -14.75 -24.45 22.37
N ASN A 194 -13.78 -23.60 22.70
CA ASN A 194 -12.96 -23.76 23.89
C ASN A 194 -13.79 -23.37 25.13
N GLU A 195 -13.50 -23.99 26.28
CA GLU A 195 -14.22 -23.68 27.53
C GLU A 195 -13.88 -22.30 28.10
N GLN A 196 -12.73 -21.74 27.70
CA GLN A 196 -12.27 -20.44 28.16
C GLN A 196 -12.90 -19.32 27.34
N GLU A 197 -13.59 -18.41 28.02
CA GLU A 197 -14.01 -17.10 27.51
C GLU A 197 -13.27 -16.01 28.31
N GLN A 198 -12.87 -14.94 27.66
CA GLN A 198 -12.13 -13.85 28.30
C GLN A 198 -12.77 -12.49 28.02
N LEU A 199 -12.90 -11.66 29.06
CA LEU A 199 -13.28 -10.26 28.91
C LEU A 199 -12.11 -9.47 28.31
N HIS A 200 -12.37 -8.69 27.26
CA HIS A 200 -11.34 -7.86 26.62
C HIS A 200 -11.33 -6.41 27.14
N TYR A 201 -12.32 -6.00 27.92
CA TYR A 201 -12.41 -4.69 28.61
C TYR A 201 -12.48 -3.44 27.70
N PHE A 202 -12.58 -3.60 26.39
CA PHE A 202 -12.88 -2.52 25.45
C PHE A 202 -14.40 -2.29 25.35
N ASN A 203 -14.83 -1.03 25.18
CA ASN A 203 -16.24 -0.67 25.03
C ASN A 203 -16.70 -0.81 23.57
N GLY A 204 -16.82 -2.06 23.13
CA GLY A 204 -17.18 -2.45 21.77
C GLY A 204 -16.23 -3.48 21.19
N VAL A 205 -16.51 -3.91 19.96
CA VAL A 205 -15.71 -4.92 19.26
C VAL A 205 -14.24 -4.45 19.16
N PRO A 206 -13.27 -5.21 19.70
CA PRO A 206 -11.87 -4.80 19.88
C PRO A 206 -11.06 -4.91 18.58
N ALA A 207 -11.62 -4.36 17.50
CA ALA A 207 -11.00 -4.29 16.20
C ALA A 207 -11.56 -3.13 15.38
N THR A 208 -10.76 -2.65 14.44
CA THR A 208 -11.10 -1.59 13.48
C THR A 208 -10.84 -2.07 12.07
N GLU A 209 -11.80 -1.86 11.16
CA GLU A 209 -11.60 -2.07 9.73
C GLU A 209 -11.11 -0.77 9.09
N TYR A 210 -9.92 -0.82 8.50
CA TYR A 210 -9.40 0.23 7.64
C TYR A 210 -9.74 -0.12 6.19
N ARG A 211 -10.22 0.87 5.43
CA ARG A 211 -10.64 0.68 4.04
C ARG A 211 -9.87 1.61 3.13
N GLU A 212 -9.50 1.12 1.96
CA GLU A 212 -8.89 1.92 0.91
C GLU A 212 -9.92 2.90 0.31
N ASN A 213 -11.11 2.38 0.02
CA ASN A 213 -12.22 3.11 -0.60
C ASN A 213 -13.56 2.50 -0.16
N LYS A 214 -14.69 3.03 -0.67
CA LYS A 214 -16.02 2.54 -0.26
C LYS A 214 -16.30 1.13 -0.80
N GLU A 215 -15.72 0.81 -1.94
CA GLU A 215 -15.86 -0.42 -2.70
C GLU A 215 -14.99 -1.56 -2.12
N CYS A 216 -14.08 -1.24 -1.20
CA CYS A 216 -13.07 -2.13 -0.63
C CYS A 216 -12.24 -2.81 -1.71
N GLN A 217 -11.80 -2.06 -2.74
CA GLN A 217 -10.94 -2.54 -3.83
C GLN A 217 -9.50 -2.06 -3.67
N GLY A 218 -8.53 -2.93 -3.98
CA GLY A 218 -7.13 -2.56 -4.01
C GLY A 218 -6.82 -1.56 -5.13
N ILE A 219 -5.74 -0.80 -4.99
CA ILE A 219 -5.39 0.30 -5.91
C ILE A 219 -5.10 -0.19 -7.34
N PHE A 220 -4.51 -1.37 -7.49
CA PHE A 220 -4.19 -1.96 -8.80
C PHE A 220 -5.27 -2.96 -9.30
N GLU A 221 -6.25 -3.30 -8.47
CA GLU A 221 -7.31 -4.25 -8.85
C GLU A 221 -8.06 -3.82 -10.14
N PRO A 222 -8.37 -2.52 -10.37
CA PRO A 222 -9.00 -2.07 -11.62
C PRO A 222 -8.14 -2.25 -12.88
N VAL A 223 -6.81 -2.31 -12.74
CA VAL A 223 -5.86 -2.39 -13.87
C VAL A 223 -5.29 -3.79 -14.07
N MET A 224 -5.69 -4.77 -13.26
CA MET A 224 -5.18 -6.14 -13.28
C MET A 224 -5.25 -6.79 -14.67
N SER A 225 -6.34 -6.58 -15.41
CA SER A 225 -6.48 -7.11 -16.77
C SER A 225 -5.48 -6.48 -17.74
N MET A 226 -5.16 -5.20 -17.58
CA MET A 226 -4.17 -4.50 -18.41
C MET A 226 -2.75 -4.96 -18.06
N ILE A 227 -2.44 -5.18 -16.79
CA ILE A 227 -1.15 -5.74 -16.35
C ILE A 227 -0.94 -7.12 -16.97
N ASN A 228 -1.93 -8.00 -16.90
CA ASN A 228 -1.84 -9.33 -17.51
C ASN A 228 -1.69 -9.28 -19.04
N ALA A 229 -2.42 -8.37 -19.70
CA ALA A 229 -2.29 -8.16 -21.14
C ALA A 229 -0.90 -7.62 -21.52
N TYR A 230 -0.34 -6.72 -20.73
CA TYR A 230 0.99 -6.17 -20.93
C TYR A 230 2.06 -7.27 -20.80
N ASN A 231 2.01 -8.04 -19.71
CA ASN A 231 2.95 -9.15 -19.46
C ASN A 231 2.91 -10.18 -20.60
N LYS A 232 1.72 -10.47 -21.11
CA LYS A 232 1.57 -11.32 -22.29
C LYS A 232 2.18 -10.70 -23.55
N ALA A 233 1.89 -9.42 -23.82
CA ALA A 233 2.38 -8.73 -25.01
C ALA A 233 3.92 -8.66 -25.04
N ILE A 234 4.56 -8.30 -23.92
CA ILE A 234 6.03 -8.22 -23.83
C ILE A 234 6.68 -9.60 -23.94
N SER A 235 6.05 -10.63 -23.37
CA SER A 235 6.50 -12.03 -23.50
C SER A 235 6.44 -12.52 -24.95
N GLU A 236 5.33 -12.28 -25.65
CA GLU A 236 5.20 -12.63 -27.06
C GLU A 236 6.18 -11.85 -27.94
N LYS A 237 6.39 -10.56 -27.66
CA LYS A 237 7.39 -9.76 -28.37
C LYS A 237 8.81 -10.31 -28.20
N ALA A 238 9.20 -10.70 -26.98
CA ALA A 238 10.50 -11.35 -26.76
C ALA A 238 10.61 -12.67 -27.53
N ASN A 239 9.53 -13.45 -27.60
CA ASN A 239 9.49 -14.66 -28.43
C ASN A 239 9.62 -14.37 -29.93
N ASP A 240 9.04 -13.28 -30.42
CA ASP A 240 9.19 -12.86 -31.80
C ASP A 240 10.64 -12.46 -32.10
N VAL A 241 11.32 -11.74 -31.20
CA VAL A 241 12.75 -11.39 -31.34
C VAL A 241 13.62 -12.65 -31.43
N ASP A 242 13.43 -13.63 -30.54
CA ASP A 242 14.18 -14.89 -30.59
C ASP A 242 13.86 -15.68 -31.87
N TYR A 243 12.61 -15.69 -32.29
CA TYR A 243 12.22 -16.35 -33.54
C TYR A 243 12.83 -15.66 -34.77
N PHE A 244 12.98 -14.34 -34.77
CA PHE A 244 13.67 -13.61 -35.84
C PHE A 244 15.16 -13.95 -35.91
N ALA A 245 15.79 -14.28 -34.79
CA ALA A 245 17.15 -14.82 -34.79
C ALA A 245 17.22 -16.19 -35.51
N ASP A 246 16.14 -16.97 -35.47
CA ASP A 246 15.97 -18.29 -36.11
C ASP A 246 15.20 -18.23 -37.46
N ALA A 247 15.44 -17.20 -38.29
CA ALA A 247 14.74 -17.03 -39.56
C ALA A 247 14.94 -18.22 -40.53
N TYR A 248 13.85 -18.67 -41.16
CA TYR A 248 13.90 -19.71 -42.19
C TYR A 248 14.58 -19.19 -43.45
N LEU A 249 15.63 -19.87 -43.89
CA LEU A 249 16.23 -19.66 -45.19
C LEU A 249 15.36 -20.32 -46.26
N LYS A 250 14.74 -19.52 -47.13
CA LYS A 250 13.91 -19.99 -48.25
C LYS A 250 14.80 -20.12 -49.49
N ILE A 251 14.83 -21.31 -50.06
CA ILE A 251 15.56 -21.62 -51.30
C ILE A 251 14.54 -22.15 -52.31
N ILE A 252 14.38 -21.47 -53.44
CA ILE A 252 13.53 -21.90 -54.56
C ILE A 252 14.41 -22.06 -55.81
N GLY A 253 14.16 -23.14 -56.55
CA GLY A 253 14.83 -23.43 -57.83
C GLY A 253 15.82 -24.60 -57.76
N THR A 254 16.26 -24.99 -56.56
CA THR A 254 17.18 -26.11 -56.34
C THR A 254 16.91 -26.79 -54.99
N LEU A 255 17.17 -28.11 -54.91
CA LEU A 255 17.05 -28.90 -53.68
C LEU A 255 18.46 -29.24 -53.20
N LEU A 256 18.79 -28.82 -51.98
CA LEU A 256 20.08 -29.12 -51.35
C LEU A 256 20.07 -30.50 -50.70
N ASP A 257 21.23 -31.17 -50.67
CA ASP A 257 21.44 -32.40 -49.91
C ASP A 257 21.81 -32.13 -48.43
N GLU A 258 21.87 -33.19 -47.61
CA GLU A 258 22.16 -33.08 -46.17
C GLU A 258 23.57 -32.55 -45.87
N ASP A 259 24.53 -32.75 -46.75
CA ASP A 259 25.91 -32.31 -46.54
C ASP A 259 26.07 -30.83 -46.92
N GLU A 260 25.44 -30.40 -48.01
CA GLU A 260 25.33 -28.98 -48.41
C GLU A 260 24.62 -28.14 -47.33
N LEU A 261 23.56 -28.66 -46.70
CA LEU A 261 22.88 -27.98 -45.59
C LEU A 261 23.79 -27.75 -44.37
N LYS A 262 24.77 -28.64 -44.12
CA LYS A 262 25.77 -28.45 -43.05
C LYS A 262 26.76 -27.35 -43.41
N HIS A 263 27.20 -27.29 -44.68
CA HIS A 263 28.11 -26.26 -45.19
C HIS A 263 27.51 -24.85 -45.10
N ILE A 264 26.21 -24.68 -45.34
CA ILE A 264 25.55 -23.37 -45.20
C ILE A 264 25.66 -22.84 -43.76
N ARG A 265 25.53 -23.72 -42.76
CA ARG A 265 25.65 -23.34 -41.34
C ARG A 265 27.09 -23.05 -40.92
N SER A 266 28.08 -23.79 -41.42
CA SER A 266 29.50 -23.59 -41.05
C SER A 266 30.15 -22.44 -41.80
N ASP A 267 29.92 -22.36 -43.10
CA ASP A 267 30.69 -21.50 -44.02
C ASP A 267 29.98 -20.15 -44.24
N ARG A 268 28.68 -20.08 -43.92
CA ARG A 268 27.82 -18.88 -44.05
C ARG A 268 27.80 -18.26 -45.44
N VAL A 269 28.19 -19.02 -46.46
CA VAL A 269 28.21 -18.62 -47.87
C VAL A 269 27.40 -19.62 -48.67
N ILE A 270 26.57 -19.11 -49.59
CA ILE A 270 25.80 -19.93 -50.53
C ILE A 270 26.26 -19.54 -51.92
N ASN A 271 26.82 -20.50 -52.66
CA ASN A 271 27.34 -20.26 -54.00
C ASN A 271 26.83 -21.37 -54.94
N PHE A 272 26.06 -20.99 -55.96
CA PHE A 272 25.47 -21.92 -56.94
C PHE A 272 26.05 -21.69 -58.33
N ASP A 273 26.29 -22.77 -59.06
CA ASP A 273 26.78 -22.77 -60.43
C ASP A 273 25.60 -23.07 -61.38
N GLY A 274 24.89 -22.02 -61.85
CA GLY A 274 23.66 -22.18 -62.65
C GLY A 274 23.01 -20.87 -63.10
N ASP A 275 22.00 -20.98 -63.98
CA ASP A 275 21.29 -19.84 -64.58
C ASP A 275 20.44 -19.10 -63.52
N ALA A 276 20.80 -17.84 -63.25
CA ALA A 276 20.32 -17.08 -62.08
C ALA A 276 18.84 -16.69 -62.13
N GLU A 277 18.17 -16.80 -63.29
CA GLU A 277 16.78 -16.32 -63.48
C GLU A 277 15.74 -17.05 -62.61
N ASN A 278 15.99 -18.29 -62.19
CA ASN A 278 15.04 -19.10 -61.40
C ASN A 278 15.48 -19.38 -59.96
N LEU A 279 16.63 -18.86 -59.53
CA LEU A 279 17.18 -19.08 -58.19
C LEU A 279 16.84 -17.92 -57.27
N MET A 280 16.09 -18.20 -56.21
CA MET A 280 15.74 -17.22 -55.18
C MET A 280 16.15 -17.74 -53.81
N ILE A 281 17.02 -16.97 -53.13
CA ILE A 281 17.53 -17.27 -51.81
C ILE A 281 17.31 -16.03 -50.96
N ASP A 282 16.32 -16.09 -50.09
CA ASP A 282 16.00 -15.01 -49.17
C ASP A 282 15.62 -15.62 -47.82
N PHE A 283 15.80 -14.86 -46.75
CA PHE A 283 15.16 -15.22 -45.50
C PHE A 283 13.65 -15.00 -45.63
N LEU A 284 12.86 -15.99 -45.21
CA LEU A 284 11.41 -15.84 -45.18
C LEU A 284 11.06 -14.82 -44.11
N GLN A 285 10.77 -13.60 -44.56
CA GLN A 285 10.33 -12.51 -43.69
C GLN A 285 8.86 -12.71 -43.33
N LYS A 286 8.55 -12.75 -42.02
CA LYS A 286 7.18 -12.52 -41.57
C LYS A 286 6.84 -11.04 -41.80
N PRO A 287 5.55 -10.71 -42.03
CA PRO A 287 5.11 -9.32 -42.00
C PRO A 287 5.55 -8.67 -40.69
N ASP A 288 6.20 -7.52 -40.78
CA ASP A 288 6.63 -6.76 -39.61
C ASP A 288 5.40 -6.18 -38.89
N GLY A 289 5.09 -6.74 -37.73
CA GLY A 289 4.03 -6.29 -36.84
C GLY A 289 4.53 -5.46 -35.66
N ASP A 290 5.83 -5.13 -35.62
CA ASP A 290 6.50 -4.54 -34.46
C ASP A 290 5.84 -3.23 -34.03
N VAL A 291 5.56 -2.34 -34.99
CA VAL A 291 4.85 -1.07 -34.76
C VAL A 291 3.50 -1.27 -34.07
N THR A 292 2.76 -2.33 -34.44
CA THR A 292 1.45 -2.61 -33.83
C THR A 292 1.62 -3.13 -32.39
N GLN A 293 2.62 -3.98 -32.16
CA GLN A 293 2.93 -4.49 -30.83
C GLN A 293 3.41 -3.37 -29.89
N GLU A 294 4.31 -2.51 -30.35
CA GLU A 294 4.80 -1.34 -29.61
C GLU A 294 3.65 -0.39 -29.25
N HIS A 295 2.80 -0.04 -30.21
CA HIS A 295 1.64 0.81 -29.93
C HIS A 295 0.69 0.21 -28.88
N LEU A 296 0.54 -1.12 -28.85
CA LEU A 296 -0.27 -1.79 -27.83
C LEU A 296 0.40 -1.71 -26.46
N ILE A 297 1.69 -2.01 -26.37
CA ILE A 297 2.49 -1.96 -25.13
C ILE A 297 2.47 -0.54 -24.55
N ASP A 298 2.77 0.46 -25.36
CA ASP A 298 2.71 1.89 -25.00
C ASP A 298 1.32 2.30 -24.49
N ARG A 299 0.27 1.84 -25.17
CA ARG A 299 -1.11 2.17 -24.79
C ARG A 299 -1.46 1.53 -23.45
N LEU A 300 -1.08 0.26 -23.24
CA LEU A 300 -1.31 -0.46 -22.00
C LEU A 300 -0.57 0.21 -20.84
N GLU A 301 0.71 0.54 -20.99
CA GLU A 301 1.50 1.23 -19.96
C GLU A 301 0.84 2.56 -19.55
N LYS A 302 0.50 3.40 -20.54
CA LYS A 302 -0.17 4.69 -20.30
C LYS A 302 -1.50 4.51 -19.58
N LEU A 303 -2.32 3.53 -19.99
CA LEU A 303 -3.61 3.27 -19.36
C LEU A 303 -3.47 2.69 -17.95
N ILE A 304 -2.47 1.85 -17.68
CA ILE A 304 -2.19 1.32 -16.34
C ILE A 304 -1.93 2.48 -15.38
N PHE A 305 -1.02 3.40 -15.71
CA PHE A 305 -0.72 4.55 -14.85
C PHE A 305 -1.90 5.52 -14.73
N GLN A 306 -2.61 5.79 -15.83
CA GLN A 306 -3.74 6.71 -15.84
C GLN A 306 -4.92 6.20 -14.99
N ILE A 307 -5.25 4.90 -15.09
CA ILE A 307 -6.39 4.31 -14.36
C ILE A 307 -6.01 3.99 -12.91
N ALA A 308 -4.76 3.58 -12.64
CA ALA A 308 -4.26 3.43 -11.28
C ALA A 308 -4.04 4.78 -10.57
N MET A 309 -4.02 5.89 -11.32
CA MET A 309 -3.81 7.25 -10.82
C MET A 309 -2.48 7.43 -10.07
N VAL A 310 -1.43 6.72 -10.51
CA VAL A 310 -0.07 6.80 -9.97
C VAL A 310 0.87 7.39 -11.01
N ALA A 311 1.78 8.27 -10.57
CA ALA A 311 2.75 8.89 -11.44
C ALA A 311 3.81 7.88 -11.93
N ASN A 312 4.12 7.95 -13.22
CA ASN A 312 5.28 7.28 -13.78
C ASN A 312 6.51 8.19 -13.57
N ILE A 313 7.40 7.81 -12.66
CA ILE A 313 8.60 8.60 -12.31
C ILE A 313 9.65 8.49 -13.43
N SER A 314 9.57 7.45 -14.27
CA SER A 314 10.47 7.24 -15.41
C SER A 314 10.13 8.11 -16.62
N ASP A 315 9.08 8.92 -16.57
CA ASP A 315 8.82 9.94 -17.60
C ASP A 315 9.98 10.96 -17.62
N GLU A 316 10.69 11.07 -18.75
CA GLU A 316 11.83 11.97 -18.95
C GLU A 316 11.53 13.43 -18.54
N ASN A 317 10.26 13.83 -18.60
CA ASN A 317 9.82 15.17 -18.22
C ASN A 317 9.59 15.36 -16.70
N PHE A 318 9.80 14.34 -15.87
CA PHE A 318 9.55 14.42 -14.44
C PHE A 318 10.63 15.28 -13.74
N GLY A 319 11.92 15.10 -14.06
CA GLY A 319 13.04 15.76 -13.38
C GLY A 319 13.26 17.24 -13.69
N THR A 320 12.71 17.76 -14.80
CA THR A 320 12.94 19.15 -15.27
C THR A 320 11.73 20.08 -15.08
N SER A 321 10.65 19.56 -14.50
CA SER A 321 9.38 20.29 -14.33
C SER A 321 9.47 21.33 -13.20
N SER A 322 8.90 22.52 -13.41
CA SER A 322 8.70 23.50 -12.33
C SER A 322 7.75 22.96 -11.25
N GLY A 323 7.78 23.51 -10.03
CA GLY A 323 6.95 23.05 -8.91
C GLY A 323 5.43 23.01 -9.22
N ILE A 324 4.94 23.93 -10.05
CA ILE A 324 3.55 23.95 -10.52
C ILE A 324 3.27 22.77 -11.47
N ALA A 325 4.17 22.49 -12.42
CA ALA A 325 4.01 21.37 -13.35
C ALA A 325 4.08 20.02 -12.62
N MET A 326 4.96 19.90 -11.62
CA MET A 326 5.02 18.73 -10.74
C MET A 326 3.72 18.53 -9.95
N SER A 327 3.14 19.62 -9.43
CA SER A 327 1.86 19.59 -8.71
C SER A 327 0.72 19.07 -9.58
N TYR A 328 0.67 19.45 -10.86
CA TYR A 328 -0.30 18.90 -11.81
C TYR A 328 -0.08 17.40 -12.08
N LYS A 329 1.17 16.96 -12.24
CA LYS A 329 1.50 15.54 -12.42
C LYS A 329 1.09 14.68 -11.22
N LEU A 330 1.25 15.20 -10.01
CA LEU A 330 0.89 14.52 -8.76
C LEU A 330 -0.57 14.74 -8.34
N GLN A 331 -1.37 15.51 -9.09
CA GLN A 331 -2.74 15.84 -8.71
C GLN A 331 -3.61 14.59 -8.54
N ALA A 332 -3.46 13.59 -9.41
CA ALA A 332 -4.20 12.34 -9.33
C ALA A 332 -3.87 11.57 -8.04
N MET A 333 -2.58 11.45 -7.72
CA MET A 333 -2.11 10.83 -6.47
C MET A 333 -2.56 11.62 -5.24
N ASN A 334 -2.53 12.96 -5.28
CA ASN A 334 -3.08 13.83 -4.22
C ASN A 334 -4.56 13.52 -3.95
N ASN A 335 -5.37 13.33 -5.00
CA ASN A 335 -6.80 13.02 -4.85
C ASN A 335 -7.03 11.65 -4.20
N LEU A 336 -6.24 10.63 -4.59
CA LEU A 336 -6.26 9.32 -3.94
C LEU A 336 -5.83 9.42 -2.49
N ARG A 337 -4.73 10.13 -2.22
CA ARG A 337 -4.19 10.37 -0.88
C ARG A 337 -5.25 11.00 0.03
N LYS A 338 -5.88 12.09 -0.40
CA LYS A 338 -6.94 12.78 0.37
C LYS A 338 -8.16 11.89 0.63
N THR A 339 -8.45 10.96 -0.28
CA THR A 339 -9.53 9.99 -0.06
C THR A 339 -9.13 8.95 0.98
N LYS A 340 -7.90 8.43 0.91
CA LYS A 340 -7.34 7.49 1.88
C LYS A 340 -7.15 8.12 3.26
N GLU A 341 -6.65 9.35 3.35
CA GLU A 341 -6.57 10.16 4.58
C GLU A 341 -7.90 10.13 5.33
N ARG A 342 -9.03 10.46 4.65
CA ARG A 342 -10.36 10.46 5.29
C ARG A 342 -10.78 9.08 5.82
N LYS A 343 -10.38 7.99 5.16
CA LYS A 343 -10.65 6.63 5.62
C LYS A 343 -9.79 6.27 6.82
N PHE A 344 -8.50 6.59 6.76
CA PHE A 344 -7.55 6.38 7.85
C PHE A 344 -7.93 7.18 9.10
N THR A 345 -8.26 8.47 8.95
CA THR A 345 -8.79 9.29 10.05
C THR A 345 -10.03 8.66 10.69
N SER A 346 -10.96 8.12 9.90
CA SER A 346 -12.14 7.43 10.45
C SER A 346 -11.76 6.16 11.20
N GLY A 347 -10.75 5.42 10.74
CA GLY A 347 -10.21 4.25 11.43
C GLY A 347 -9.51 4.63 12.74
N MET A 348 -8.64 5.65 12.70
CA MET A 348 -7.92 6.15 13.88
C MET A 348 -8.86 6.71 14.95
N ASN A 349 -9.93 7.42 14.55
CA ASN A 349 -10.97 7.83 15.50
C ASN A 349 -11.60 6.63 16.22
N ARG A 350 -11.82 5.51 15.52
CA ARG A 350 -12.29 4.28 16.14
C ARG A 350 -11.21 3.64 17.03
N ARG A 351 -9.95 3.61 16.57
CA ARG A 351 -8.79 3.14 17.35
C ARG A 351 -8.76 3.83 18.71
N TYR A 352 -8.63 5.15 18.76
CA TYR A 352 -8.52 5.87 20.02
C TYR A 352 -9.81 5.83 20.85
N LYS A 353 -10.99 5.80 20.22
CA LYS A 353 -12.25 5.59 20.94
C LYS A 353 -12.30 4.24 21.68
N LEU A 354 -11.79 3.17 21.07
CA LEU A 354 -11.71 1.86 21.73
C LEU A 354 -10.62 1.85 22.78
N ILE A 355 -9.42 2.32 22.45
CA ILE A 355 -8.28 2.35 23.37
C ILE A 355 -8.62 3.15 24.63
N PHE A 356 -9.09 4.39 24.51
CA PHE A 356 -9.43 5.23 25.67
C PHE A 356 -10.66 4.73 26.45
N SER A 357 -11.41 3.76 25.91
CA SER A 357 -12.49 3.12 26.66
C SER A 357 -12.01 1.97 27.56
N ASN A 358 -10.76 1.51 27.37
CA ASN A 358 -10.17 0.45 28.17
C ASN A 358 -9.79 1.00 29.57
N PRO A 359 -10.18 0.32 30.67
CA PRO A 359 -9.86 0.74 32.03
C PRO A 359 -8.36 0.69 32.37
N GLY A 360 -7.54 0.06 31.54
CA GLY A 360 -6.08 -0.04 31.71
C GLY A 360 -5.32 1.26 31.45
N ASN A 361 -5.96 2.32 30.95
CA ASN A 361 -5.33 3.63 30.77
C ASN A 361 -5.97 4.74 31.62
N ALA A 362 -5.24 5.84 31.76
CA ALA A 362 -5.67 7.00 32.57
C ALA A 362 -6.58 7.99 31.81
N MET A 363 -6.97 7.69 30.57
CA MET A 363 -7.70 8.62 29.71
C MET A 363 -9.20 8.57 29.99
N LYS A 364 -9.92 9.66 29.73
CA LYS A 364 -11.39 9.61 29.71
C LYS A 364 -11.85 9.06 28.37
N LYS A 365 -12.97 8.35 28.40
CA LYS A 365 -13.56 7.73 27.21
C LYS A 365 -13.78 8.68 26.02
N ASP A 366 -14.05 9.96 26.27
CA ASP A 366 -14.34 10.94 25.22
C ASP A 366 -13.11 11.77 24.80
N ASP A 367 -11.93 11.56 25.41
CA ASP A 367 -10.73 12.35 25.11
C ASP A 367 -10.21 12.12 23.68
N TRP A 368 -10.64 11.06 22.98
CA TRP A 368 -10.24 10.77 21.59
C TRP A 368 -10.66 11.87 20.60
N VAL A 369 -11.65 12.70 20.94
CA VAL A 369 -12.09 13.82 20.07
C VAL A 369 -11.09 14.98 20.05
N LYS A 370 -10.12 15.00 20.96
CA LYS A 370 -9.07 16.02 21.08
C LYS A 370 -7.85 15.73 20.20
N LEU A 371 -7.89 14.63 19.44
CA LEU A 371 -6.77 14.18 18.62
C LEU A 371 -6.92 14.66 17.18
N HIS A 372 -5.86 15.25 16.65
CA HIS A 372 -5.79 15.72 15.27
C HIS A 372 -4.65 15.02 14.54
N TYR A 373 -4.95 14.43 13.38
CA TYR A 373 -3.98 13.67 12.59
C TYR A 373 -3.50 14.49 11.40
N LYS A 374 -2.18 14.63 11.27
CA LYS A 374 -1.53 15.32 10.14
C LYS A 374 -0.79 14.29 9.28
N PHE A 375 -1.31 14.09 8.06
CA PHE A 375 -0.70 13.28 7.03
C PHE A 375 0.16 14.17 6.13
N THR A 376 1.46 13.88 6.07
CA THR A 376 2.42 14.67 5.27
C THR A 376 2.87 13.86 4.07
N PRO A 377 2.54 14.26 2.83
CA PRO A 377 2.95 13.50 1.65
C PRO A 377 4.47 13.46 1.53
N ASN A 378 5.00 12.32 1.09
CA ASN A 378 6.40 12.19 0.74
C ASN A 378 6.61 12.69 -0.69
N VAL A 379 7.07 13.93 -0.82
CA VAL A 379 7.46 14.55 -2.09
C VAL A 379 8.90 15.03 -1.99
N PRO A 380 9.65 15.03 -3.10
CA PRO A 380 10.96 15.69 -3.13
C PRO A 380 10.83 17.15 -2.68
N ALA A 381 11.46 17.48 -1.56
CA ALA A 381 11.46 18.82 -1.00
C ALA A 381 12.55 19.68 -1.64
N ASN A 382 12.24 20.93 -1.95
CA ASN A 382 13.22 21.94 -2.31
C ASN A 382 13.39 22.91 -1.13
N LEU A 383 14.37 22.64 -0.27
CA LEU A 383 14.61 23.43 0.94
C LEU A 383 14.82 24.92 0.66
N LEU A 384 15.39 25.27 -0.50
CA LEU A 384 15.54 26.67 -0.89
C LEU A 384 14.18 27.33 -1.09
N GLU A 385 13.29 26.67 -1.85
CA GLU A 385 11.93 27.15 -2.08
C GLU A 385 11.13 27.23 -0.78
N GLU A 386 11.21 26.19 0.06
CA GLU A 386 10.56 26.17 1.38
C GLU A 386 11.05 27.30 2.29
N SER A 387 12.36 27.54 2.35
CA SER A 387 12.93 28.63 3.14
C SER A 387 12.45 30.00 2.66
N GLN A 388 12.30 30.18 1.35
CA GLN A 388 11.84 31.43 0.77
C GLN A 388 10.33 31.64 1.01
N ILE A 389 9.53 30.57 0.97
CA ILE A 389 8.12 30.60 1.39
C ILE A 389 8.02 30.95 2.88
N ALA A 390 8.81 30.30 3.74
CA ALA A 390 8.80 30.57 5.18
C ALA A 390 9.21 32.02 5.51
N GLN A 391 10.17 32.59 4.79
CA GLN A 391 10.53 34.01 4.91
C GLN A 391 9.35 34.93 4.53
N ASN A 392 8.64 34.61 3.44
CA ASN A 392 7.49 35.39 2.98
C ASN A 392 6.27 35.27 3.93
N LEU A 393 6.19 34.18 4.70
CA LEU A 393 5.15 33.97 5.71
C LEU A 393 5.44 34.65 7.05
N SER A 394 6.68 35.12 7.25
CA SER A 394 7.09 35.82 8.47
C SER A 394 6.20 37.05 8.73
N GLY A 395 5.59 37.12 9.91
CA GLY A 395 4.68 38.20 10.30
C GLY A 395 3.26 38.12 9.70
N VAL A 396 2.96 37.12 8.85
CA VAL A 396 1.62 36.88 8.28
C VAL A 396 0.88 35.76 9.02
N VAL A 397 1.60 34.73 9.44
CA VAL A 397 1.07 33.56 10.15
C VAL A 397 1.79 33.37 11.49
N SER A 398 1.29 32.47 12.34
CA SER A 398 1.98 32.12 13.59
C SER A 398 3.36 31.51 13.29
N GLN A 399 4.31 31.67 14.20
CA GLN A 399 5.64 31.05 14.08
C GLN A 399 5.55 29.52 13.90
N GLU A 400 4.57 28.89 14.53
CA GLU A 400 4.28 27.47 14.38
C GLU A 400 3.87 27.11 12.94
N THR A 401 3.00 27.93 12.33
CA THR A 401 2.57 27.74 10.94
C THR A 401 3.73 28.00 9.97
N GLN A 402 4.55 29.01 10.25
CA GLN A 402 5.72 29.36 9.45
C GLN A 402 6.75 28.23 9.41
N LEU A 403 7.13 27.72 10.58
CA LEU A 403 8.06 26.59 10.72
C LEU A 403 7.45 25.30 10.17
N GLY A 404 6.13 25.16 10.23
CA GLY A 404 5.41 24.00 9.70
C GLY A 404 5.46 23.81 8.19
N VAL A 405 5.98 24.79 7.42
CA VAL A 405 6.24 24.67 5.97
C VAL A 405 7.58 24.00 5.69
N LEU A 406 8.53 24.09 6.63
CA LEU A 406 9.87 23.54 6.45
C LEU A 406 9.86 22.03 6.71
N SER A 407 10.19 21.26 5.69
CA SER A 407 10.28 19.79 5.78
C SER A 407 11.35 19.30 6.77
N VAL A 408 12.37 20.13 7.06
CA VAL A 408 13.42 19.86 8.05
C VAL A 408 12.96 20.00 9.51
N VAL A 409 11.81 20.63 9.76
CA VAL A 409 11.29 20.83 11.12
C VAL A 409 10.27 19.74 11.45
N ASP A 410 10.66 18.81 12.32
CA ASP A 410 9.79 17.70 12.72
C ASP A 410 8.59 18.17 13.53
N ASN A 411 8.83 18.81 14.67
CA ASN A 411 7.76 19.34 15.50
C ASN A 411 7.96 20.86 15.70
N PRO A 412 7.13 21.70 15.03
CA PRO A 412 7.20 23.15 15.15
C PRO A 412 7.12 23.66 16.59
N LYS A 413 6.35 23.02 17.47
CA LYS A 413 6.26 23.42 18.89
C LYS A 413 7.60 23.20 19.61
N THR A 414 8.20 22.02 19.44
CA THR A 414 9.51 21.74 20.04
C THR A 414 10.61 22.64 19.48
N GLU A 415 10.52 23.03 18.21
CA GLU A 415 11.49 23.94 17.60
C GLU A 415 11.34 25.36 18.13
N ILE A 416 10.11 25.83 18.35
CA ILE A 416 9.85 27.11 19.03
C ILE A 416 10.46 27.09 20.44
N GLU A 417 10.25 26.02 21.21
CA GLU A 417 10.87 25.89 22.53
C GLU A 417 12.40 25.92 22.50
N ARG A 418 13.02 25.39 21.43
CA ARG A 418 14.47 25.44 21.24
C ARG A 418 14.94 26.85 20.90
N ILE A 419 14.22 27.55 20.03
CA ILE A 419 14.47 28.96 19.70
C ILE A 419 14.34 29.82 20.96
N ASP A 420 13.30 29.64 21.76
CA ASP A 420 13.09 30.38 23.02
C ASP A 420 14.25 30.13 24.00
N LYS A 421 14.68 28.87 24.16
CA LYS A 421 15.88 28.50 24.95
C LYS A 421 17.18 29.09 24.40
N GLU A 422 17.27 29.30 23.09
CA GLU A 422 18.40 29.96 22.43
C GLU A 422 18.36 31.47 22.58
N GLU A 423 17.19 32.11 22.63
CA GLU A 423 17.01 33.54 22.89
C GLU A 423 17.23 33.91 24.37
N GLU A 424 16.92 33.00 25.29
CA GLU A 424 17.24 33.14 26.72
C GLU A 424 18.76 33.11 26.97
N LYS A 425 19.54 32.42 26.14
CA LYS A 425 20.99 32.18 26.36
C LYS A 425 21.98 33.32 26.02
N PRO A 426 21.65 34.45 25.36
CA PRO A 426 22.61 35.54 25.13
C PRO A 426 22.02 36.94 25.38
N ARG A 427 21.09 37.11 26.33
CA ARG A 427 20.69 38.45 26.83
C ARG A 427 21.18 38.76 28.24
N ASP A 428 21.40 37.76 29.09
CA ASP A 428 21.84 37.98 30.48
C ASP A 428 23.26 38.55 30.57
N VAL A 429 24.22 38.08 29.76
CA VAL A 429 25.61 38.57 29.85
C VAL A 429 25.76 40.03 29.41
N VAL A 430 24.96 40.46 28.42
CA VAL A 430 25.01 41.84 27.90
C VAL A 430 24.17 42.80 28.74
N MET A 431 23.02 42.38 29.27
CA MET A 431 22.22 43.19 30.20
C MET A 431 22.95 43.39 31.55
N GLN A 432 23.67 42.37 32.02
CA GLN A 432 24.48 42.46 33.24
C GLN A 432 25.72 43.34 33.06
N GLN A 433 26.25 43.47 31.83
CA GLN A 433 27.31 44.44 31.50
C GLN A 433 26.81 45.86 31.20
N MET A 434 25.60 46.04 30.66
CA MET A 434 25.05 47.36 30.30
C MET A 434 24.38 48.10 31.46
N PHE A 435 23.81 47.39 32.43
CA PHE A 435 23.10 47.99 33.57
C PHE A 435 23.74 47.72 34.93
N GLY A 436 24.87 47.00 34.96
CA GLY A 436 25.55 46.60 36.20
C GLY A 436 26.58 47.59 36.76
N ASP A 437 26.77 48.78 36.17
CA ASP A 437 27.91 49.63 36.54
C ASP A 437 27.58 51.14 36.57
N LYS A 438 26.49 51.52 37.25
CA LYS A 438 26.27 52.91 37.72
C LYS A 438 25.46 52.98 39.02
N THR A 439 26.11 52.68 40.14
CA THR A 439 25.99 53.44 41.40
C THR A 439 27.01 52.86 42.37
N ASP A 440 28.18 53.50 42.44
CA ASP A 440 28.89 53.79 43.70
C ASP A 440 30.28 54.36 43.38
N GLU A 441 30.36 55.65 43.05
CA GLU A 441 31.56 56.46 43.35
C GLU A 441 31.15 57.89 43.74
N GLN A 442 31.28 58.14 45.06
CA GLN A 442 31.52 59.39 45.81
C GLN A 442 30.46 60.51 45.89
#